data_AF-A0A453IAF3-F1
#
_entry.id   AF-A0A453IAF3-F1
#
_cell.length_a   1.000
_cell.length_b   1.000
_cell.length_c   1.000
_cell.angle_alpha   90.00
_cell.angle_beta   90.00
_cell.angle_gamma   90.00
#
_symmetry.space_group_name_H-M   'P 1'
#
loop_
_entity.id
_entity.type
_entity.pdbx_description
1 polymer ?
#
loop_
_entity_poly.entity_id
_entity_poly.type
_entity_poly.pdbx_seq_one_letter_code
_entity_poly.pdbx_strand_id
1 'polypeptide(L)'
;KQLALHQLGCVMLERGEFKDAQEWFEEAVAEGHVYSLAGVARAKFKCGHKYMAYKLMNRVVTDYDPAGWMYQERAVYCVGKEKMADLRTATQLDPTLTYPYKYRAAALLEEDKMERALEEIDKVLSFRMATDCLELRAWFYLVAGDFEAAVRDVRAILTLDPTYMMFHGKMHGEQLIELLRGQVQQRDMADCWLQLYDRWSGVDDIGSLAVVQQMLAREPGNSSLRFRQSLLLLRLNCQKAAMRSLRLARNSSIHDHERLVYEGWILYDTGHRDEALEKAEQSLSLQRSFEAFFLKAYALGDSSLDVESALSVVQLLEHANSCASDNLRKGQAYNNMGSIYVDCDLLDEATECYSIALSIKHTRAHQGLARVHFLKNRKKAAFDEMTSLLKIAKNSASAYEKRSEYAERDAAKSDLNMATLLDPTRTYPYRYRAAVSSDGREQGGGGDRRADASAGFQAGPPAAPPPRGLPGLHGRQREHPARLRGRAVHAPGARRHPGALQQGFRQG
;
A
#
# COMPACT_ATOMS: atom_id res chain seq x y z
N LYS A 1 18.84 -24.39 -7.56
CA LYS A 1 20.16 -24.30 -8.22
C LYS A 1 20.32 -22.97 -8.97
N GLN A 2 19.54 -22.72 -10.03
CA GLN A 2 19.62 -21.49 -10.85
C GLN A 2 19.63 -20.16 -10.06
N LEU A 3 18.73 -19.99 -9.07
CA LEU A 3 18.69 -18.76 -8.25
C LEU A 3 19.94 -18.57 -7.38
N ALA A 4 20.52 -19.65 -6.86
CA ALA A 4 21.73 -19.58 -6.05
C ALA A 4 22.94 -19.15 -6.90
N LEU A 5 23.04 -19.66 -8.14
CA LEU A 5 24.07 -19.23 -9.10
C LEU A 5 23.92 -17.75 -9.47
N HIS A 6 22.68 -17.30 -9.70
CA HIS A 6 22.40 -15.87 -9.91
C HIS A 6 22.84 -15.02 -8.73
N GLN A 7 22.50 -15.42 -7.49
CA GLN A 7 22.89 -14.71 -6.28
C GLN A 7 24.41 -14.67 -6.11
N LEU A 8 25.11 -15.77 -6.41
CA LEU A 8 26.58 -15.81 -6.38
C LEU A 8 27.18 -14.85 -7.40
N GLY A 9 26.65 -14.81 -8.63
CA GLY A 9 27.03 -13.82 -9.64
C GLY A 9 26.82 -12.38 -9.18
N CYS A 10 25.73 -12.08 -8.47
CA CYS A 10 25.49 -10.76 -7.88
C CYS A 10 26.56 -10.39 -6.83
N VAL A 11 26.93 -11.33 -5.94
CA VAL A 11 27.98 -11.12 -4.94
C VAL A 11 29.33 -10.82 -5.61
N MET A 12 29.70 -11.59 -6.63
CA MET A 12 30.95 -11.34 -7.37
C MET A 12 30.93 -9.99 -8.09
N LEU A 13 29.79 -9.62 -8.68
CA LEU A 13 29.61 -8.32 -9.34
C LEU A 13 29.79 -7.15 -8.37
N GLU A 14 29.28 -7.27 -7.14
CA GLU A 14 29.44 -6.27 -6.07
C GLU A 14 30.89 -6.17 -5.59
N ARG A 15 31.63 -7.28 -5.57
CA ARG A 15 33.07 -7.32 -5.24
C ARG A 15 33.98 -6.76 -6.34
N GLY A 16 33.44 -6.52 -7.53
CA GLY A 16 34.21 -6.08 -8.70
C GLY A 16 34.87 -7.22 -9.49
N GLU A 17 34.57 -8.48 -9.13
CA GLU A 17 35.06 -9.69 -9.80
C GLU A 17 34.20 -9.98 -11.04
N PHE A 18 34.29 -9.11 -12.06
CA PHE A 18 33.33 -9.10 -13.17
C PHE A 18 33.39 -10.32 -14.08
N LYS A 19 34.56 -10.96 -14.24
CA LYS A 19 34.71 -12.17 -15.06
C LYS A 19 34.02 -13.35 -14.41
N ASP A 20 34.33 -13.59 -13.14
CA ASP A 20 33.73 -14.64 -12.32
C ASP A 20 32.22 -14.42 -12.20
N ALA A 21 31.79 -13.16 -12.00
CA ALA A 21 30.37 -12.81 -12.01
C ALA A 21 29.69 -13.21 -13.32
N GLN A 22 30.33 -12.95 -14.46
CA GLN A 22 29.81 -13.33 -15.77
C GLN A 22 29.65 -14.85 -15.88
N GLU A 23 30.64 -15.63 -15.47
CA GLU A 23 30.60 -17.09 -15.50
C GLU A 23 29.43 -17.63 -14.67
N TRP A 24 29.27 -17.17 -13.42
CA TRP A 24 28.15 -17.57 -12.57
C TRP A 24 26.78 -17.20 -13.15
N PHE A 25 26.67 -16.04 -13.80
CA PHE A 25 25.42 -15.67 -14.48
C PHE A 25 25.18 -16.54 -15.71
N GLU A 26 26.19 -16.87 -16.49
CA GLU A 26 26.08 -17.76 -17.66
C GLU A 26 25.67 -19.18 -17.26
N GLU A 27 26.22 -19.71 -16.16
CA GLU A 27 25.77 -20.99 -15.59
C GLU A 27 24.30 -20.92 -15.14
N ALA A 28 23.88 -19.83 -14.50
CA ALA A 28 22.48 -19.65 -14.11
C ALA A 28 21.54 -19.63 -15.33
N VAL A 29 21.98 -19.03 -16.44
CA VAL A 29 21.24 -19.04 -17.72
C VAL A 29 21.17 -20.44 -18.31
N ALA A 30 22.27 -21.18 -18.32
CA ALA A 30 22.32 -22.57 -18.80
C ALA A 30 21.36 -23.47 -18.02
N GLU A 31 21.17 -23.17 -16.74
CA GLU A 31 20.20 -23.85 -15.89
C GLU A 31 18.75 -23.41 -16.11
N GLY A 32 18.49 -22.33 -16.88
CA GLY A 32 17.15 -21.86 -17.26
C GLY A 32 16.73 -20.49 -16.70
N HIS A 33 17.61 -19.80 -15.96
CA HIS A 33 17.28 -18.50 -15.35
C HIS A 33 17.58 -17.33 -16.31
N VAL A 34 16.63 -17.05 -17.21
CA VAL A 34 16.77 -16.03 -18.29
C VAL A 34 17.16 -14.65 -17.75
N TYR A 35 16.63 -14.22 -16.60
CA TYR A 35 16.96 -12.92 -16.00
C TYR A 35 18.45 -12.75 -15.70
N SER A 36 19.22 -13.84 -15.52
CA SER A 36 20.67 -13.77 -15.35
C SER A 36 21.40 -13.17 -16.55
N LEU A 37 20.80 -13.12 -17.75
CA LEU A 37 21.35 -12.39 -18.90
C LEU A 37 21.53 -10.90 -18.62
N ALA A 38 20.70 -10.30 -17.76
CA ALA A 38 20.92 -8.93 -17.29
C ALA A 38 22.22 -8.83 -16.47
N GLY A 39 22.50 -9.82 -15.63
CA GLY A 39 23.76 -9.93 -14.88
C GLY A 39 24.98 -10.03 -15.81
N VAL A 40 24.90 -10.87 -16.84
CA VAL A 40 25.92 -10.97 -17.90
C VAL A 40 26.14 -9.62 -18.59
N ALA A 41 25.07 -8.92 -18.95
CA ALA A 41 25.15 -7.60 -19.58
C ALA A 41 25.82 -6.57 -18.65
N ARG A 42 25.47 -6.56 -17.36
CA ARG A 42 26.06 -5.67 -16.35
C ARG A 42 27.55 -5.95 -16.17
N ALA A 43 27.95 -7.21 -16.07
CA ALA A 43 29.36 -7.62 -15.98
C ALA A 43 30.15 -7.14 -17.21
N LYS A 44 29.65 -7.42 -18.42
CA LYS A 44 30.27 -6.96 -19.68
C LYS A 44 30.40 -5.44 -19.74
N PHE A 45 29.37 -4.72 -19.32
CA PHE A 45 29.40 -3.26 -19.26
C PHE A 45 30.45 -2.74 -18.29
N LYS A 46 30.57 -3.34 -17.10
CA LYS A 46 31.61 -3.00 -16.11
C LYS A 46 33.03 -3.28 -16.60
N CYS A 47 33.21 -4.29 -17.47
CA CYS A 47 34.47 -4.52 -18.20
C CYS A 47 34.72 -3.57 -19.38
N GLY A 48 33.86 -2.56 -19.60
CA GLY A 48 34.00 -1.59 -20.70
C GLY A 48 33.33 -2.00 -22.01
N HIS A 49 32.73 -3.19 -22.08
CA HIS A 49 32.12 -3.72 -23.31
C HIS A 49 30.65 -3.26 -23.49
N LYS A 50 30.42 -1.94 -23.52
CA LYS A 50 29.08 -1.33 -23.63
C LYS A 50 28.26 -1.85 -24.81
N TYR A 51 28.87 -1.92 -25.99
CA TYR A 51 28.17 -2.41 -27.20
C TYR A 51 27.76 -3.88 -27.07
N MET A 52 28.58 -4.73 -26.45
CA MET A 52 28.24 -6.14 -26.24
C MET A 52 27.09 -6.29 -25.25
N ALA A 53 27.05 -5.48 -24.19
CA ALA A 53 25.95 -5.45 -23.23
C ALA A 53 24.64 -5.02 -23.90
N TYR A 54 24.68 -3.94 -24.70
CA TYR A 54 23.51 -3.49 -25.45
C TYR A 54 23.01 -4.54 -26.44
N LYS A 55 23.92 -5.13 -27.25
CA LYS A 55 23.58 -6.18 -28.22
C LYS A 55 22.96 -7.40 -27.55
N LEU A 56 23.46 -7.79 -26.38
CA LEU A 56 22.90 -8.88 -25.58
C LEU A 56 21.47 -8.55 -25.15
N MET A 57 21.26 -7.39 -24.52
CA MET A 57 19.91 -7.01 -24.09
C MET A 57 18.94 -6.79 -25.26
N ASN A 58 19.43 -6.34 -26.40
CA ASN A 58 18.60 -6.24 -27.59
C ASN A 58 18.09 -7.61 -28.07
N ARG A 59 18.96 -8.64 -28.02
CA ARG A 59 18.54 -10.03 -28.29
C ARG A 59 17.52 -10.52 -27.27
N VAL A 60 17.72 -10.23 -25.99
CA VAL A 60 16.75 -10.60 -24.95
C VAL A 60 15.37 -10.01 -25.23
N VAL A 61 15.30 -8.75 -25.66
CA VAL A 61 14.03 -8.10 -26.02
C VAL A 61 13.38 -8.71 -27.27
N THR A 62 14.17 -9.24 -28.22
CA THR A 62 13.63 -9.86 -29.45
C THR A 62 13.23 -11.31 -29.27
N ASP A 63 13.98 -12.05 -28.44
CA ASP A 63 13.89 -13.51 -28.36
C ASP A 63 12.85 -13.98 -27.31
N TYR A 64 12.39 -13.08 -26.44
CA TYR A 64 11.47 -13.37 -25.34
C TYR A 64 10.28 -12.39 -25.32
N ASP A 65 9.23 -12.77 -24.58
CA ASP A 65 8.07 -11.92 -24.36
C ASP A 65 8.49 -10.59 -23.70
N PRO A 66 8.15 -9.43 -24.33
CA PRO A 66 8.57 -8.13 -23.83
C PRO A 66 8.13 -7.86 -22.40
N ALA A 67 9.09 -7.65 -21.51
CA ALA A 67 8.86 -7.28 -20.11
C ALA A 67 9.55 -5.96 -19.77
N GLY A 68 8.97 -5.19 -18.84
CA GLY A 68 9.46 -3.85 -18.48
C GLY A 68 10.92 -3.83 -18.04
N TRP A 69 11.36 -4.85 -17.29
CA TRP A 69 12.75 -4.96 -16.85
C TRP A 69 13.74 -5.09 -18.01
N MET A 70 13.35 -5.71 -19.13
CA MET A 70 14.25 -5.89 -20.28
C MET A 70 14.61 -4.54 -20.91
N TYR A 71 13.62 -3.66 -21.07
CA TYR A 71 13.82 -2.30 -21.56
C TYR A 71 14.55 -1.44 -20.54
N GLN A 72 14.24 -1.58 -19.24
CA GLN A 72 15.00 -0.91 -18.17
C GLN A 72 16.48 -1.25 -18.24
N GLU A 73 16.82 -2.54 -18.36
CA GLU A 73 18.22 -2.97 -18.46
C GLU A 73 18.87 -2.50 -19.75
N ARG A 74 18.18 -2.59 -20.91
CA ARG A 74 18.72 -2.08 -22.18
C ARG A 74 18.99 -0.58 -22.13
N ALA A 75 18.13 0.19 -21.45
CA ALA A 75 18.28 1.63 -21.25
C ALA A 75 19.56 2.02 -20.50
N VAL A 76 20.15 1.12 -19.71
CA VAL A 76 21.44 1.35 -19.05
C VAL A 76 22.57 1.46 -20.08
N TYR A 77 22.44 0.79 -21.23
CA TYR A 77 23.51 0.66 -22.22
C TYR A 77 23.35 1.54 -23.47
N CYS A 78 22.26 2.29 -23.60
CA CYS A 78 22.05 3.28 -24.66
C CYS A 78 22.03 4.73 -24.11
N VAL A 79 21.89 5.71 -25.00
CA VAL A 79 21.93 7.15 -24.66
C VAL A 79 20.87 7.93 -25.44
N GLY A 80 20.57 9.15 -25.00
CA GLY A 80 19.70 10.08 -25.71
C GLY A 80 18.28 9.54 -25.94
N LYS A 81 17.79 9.70 -27.17
CA LYS A 81 16.38 9.38 -27.53
C LYS A 81 16.04 7.90 -27.34
N GLU A 82 16.97 7.00 -27.66
CA GLU A 82 16.76 5.55 -27.50
C GLU A 82 16.58 5.18 -26.04
N LYS A 83 17.42 5.73 -25.16
CA LYS A 83 17.28 5.53 -23.71
C LYS A 83 15.92 6.00 -23.22
N MET A 84 15.51 7.20 -23.60
CA MET A 84 14.20 7.72 -23.20
C MET A 84 13.04 6.91 -23.75
N ALA A 85 13.17 6.31 -24.94
CA ALA A 85 12.18 5.39 -25.49
C ALA A 85 12.10 4.10 -24.67
N ASP A 86 13.23 3.47 -24.37
CA ASP A 86 13.29 2.26 -23.55
C ASP A 86 12.70 2.49 -22.16
N LEU A 87 13.02 3.63 -21.52
CA LEU A 87 12.47 3.97 -20.20
C LEU A 87 10.95 4.20 -20.24
N ARG A 88 10.40 4.75 -21.32
CA ARG A 88 8.94 4.88 -21.48
C ARG A 88 8.30 3.50 -21.63
N THR A 89 8.84 2.66 -22.51
CA THR A 89 8.35 1.30 -22.71
C THR A 89 8.44 0.48 -21.43
N ALA A 90 9.52 0.61 -20.66
CA ALA A 90 9.70 -0.06 -19.38
C ALA A 90 8.54 0.24 -18.42
N THR A 91 8.15 1.51 -18.27
CA THR A 91 7.04 1.91 -17.40
C THR A 91 5.65 1.61 -17.96
N GLN A 92 5.52 1.46 -19.28
CA GLN A 92 4.26 1.03 -19.90
C GLN A 92 3.99 -0.45 -19.64
N LEU A 93 5.05 -1.28 -19.66
CA LEU A 93 4.97 -2.72 -19.41
C LEU A 93 4.94 -3.04 -17.92
N ASP A 94 5.74 -2.33 -17.11
CA ASP A 94 5.79 -2.47 -15.66
C ASP A 94 5.94 -1.10 -14.99
N PRO A 95 4.81 -0.51 -14.56
CA PRO A 95 4.81 0.77 -13.85
C PRO A 95 5.48 0.73 -12.48
N THR A 96 5.76 -0.44 -11.91
CA THR A 96 6.31 -0.58 -10.55
C THR A 96 7.83 -0.42 -10.47
N LEU A 97 8.49 -0.39 -11.63
CA LEU A 97 9.92 -0.17 -11.79
C LEU A 97 10.29 1.27 -11.44
N THR A 98 11.11 1.50 -10.42
CA THR A 98 11.45 2.86 -9.97
C THR A 98 12.53 3.53 -10.79
N TYR A 99 13.49 2.77 -11.32
CA TYR A 99 14.64 3.32 -12.05
C TYR A 99 14.24 4.22 -13.23
N PRO A 100 13.28 3.85 -14.10
CA PRO A 100 12.88 4.71 -15.20
C PRO A 100 12.34 6.07 -14.77
N TYR A 101 11.51 6.14 -13.71
CA TYR A 101 11.01 7.41 -13.20
C TYR A 101 12.14 8.26 -12.64
N LYS A 102 13.01 7.67 -11.80
CA LYS A 102 14.17 8.37 -11.24
C LYS A 102 15.07 8.95 -12.32
N TYR A 103 15.37 8.17 -13.36
CA TYR A 103 16.22 8.64 -14.46
C TYR A 103 15.53 9.76 -15.26
N ARG A 104 14.26 9.60 -15.63
CA ARG A 104 13.52 10.65 -16.36
C ARG A 104 13.42 11.93 -15.53
N ALA A 105 13.18 11.82 -14.23
CA ALA A 105 13.10 12.97 -13.34
C ALA A 105 14.44 13.69 -13.21
N ALA A 106 15.55 12.97 -13.05
CA ALA A 106 16.89 13.56 -13.04
C ALA A 106 17.20 14.26 -14.37
N ALA A 107 16.87 13.65 -15.51
CA ALA A 107 17.04 14.28 -16.82
C ALA A 107 16.18 15.54 -16.99
N LEU A 108 14.96 15.56 -16.45
CA LEU A 108 14.10 16.76 -16.45
C LEU A 108 14.67 17.88 -15.58
N LEU A 109 15.29 17.55 -14.45
CA LEU A 109 15.99 18.53 -13.63
C LEU A 109 17.21 19.12 -14.35
N GLU A 110 17.98 18.30 -15.06
CA GLU A 110 19.09 18.78 -15.92
C GLU A 110 18.61 19.73 -17.02
N GLU A 111 17.35 19.58 -17.46
CA GLU A 111 16.67 20.49 -18.40
C GLU A 111 15.98 21.69 -17.72
N ASP A 112 16.22 21.94 -16.43
CA ASP A 112 15.61 23.01 -15.61
C ASP A 112 14.07 22.91 -15.49
N LYS A 113 13.51 21.70 -15.65
CA LYS A 113 12.08 21.42 -15.54
C LYS A 113 11.73 20.81 -14.19
N MET A 114 12.01 21.56 -13.12
CA MET A 114 11.84 21.12 -11.72
C MET A 114 10.43 20.56 -11.43
N GLU A 115 9.38 21.29 -11.79
CA GLU A 115 7.99 20.86 -11.53
C GLU A 115 7.68 19.51 -12.17
N ARG A 116 8.10 19.31 -13.42
CA ARG A 116 7.90 18.04 -14.13
C ARG A 116 8.75 16.90 -13.56
N ALA A 117 9.93 17.22 -13.03
CA ALA A 117 10.77 16.25 -12.34
C ALA A 117 10.09 15.75 -11.05
N LEU A 118 9.51 16.67 -10.26
CA LEU A 118 8.72 16.33 -9.08
C LEU A 118 7.49 15.49 -9.44
N GLU A 119 6.74 15.89 -10.47
CA GLU A 119 5.59 15.12 -10.97
C GLU A 119 5.95 13.68 -11.37
N GLU A 120 7.11 13.46 -12.01
CA GLU A 120 7.56 12.11 -12.36
C GLU A 120 7.85 11.23 -11.13
N ILE A 121 8.37 11.80 -10.06
CA ILE A 121 8.62 11.06 -8.81
C ILE A 121 7.32 10.85 -8.03
N ASP A 122 6.44 11.85 -8.02
CA ASP A 122 5.14 11.78 -7.36
C ASP A 122 4.25 10.68 -7.95
N LYS A 123 4.37 10.40 -9.25
CA LYS A 123 3.71 9.22 -9.86
C LYS A 123 4.05 7.94 -9.11
N VAL A 124 5.33 7.65 -8.86
CA VAL A 124 5.73 6.43 -8.13
C VAL A 124 5.24 6.47 -6.69
N LEU A 125 5.44 7.60 -6.01
CA LEU A 125 5.09 7.74 -4.60
C LEU A 125 3.58 7.66 -4.34
N SER A 126 2.75 7.91 -5.35
CA SER A 126 1.29 7.81 -5.23
C SER A 126 0.75 6.38 -5.07
N PHE A 127 1.52 5.36 -5.47
CA PHE A 127 1.15 3.94 -5.28
C PHE A 127 2.20 3.11 -4.56
N ARG A 128 3.45 3.59 -4.45
CA ARG A 128 4.55 2.87 -3.82
C ARG A 128 5.47 3.83 -3.06
N MET A 129 5.50 3.67 -1.75
CA MET A 129 6.48 4.33 -0.88
C MET A 129 7.87 3.70 -1.04
N ALA A 130 8.70 4.29 -1.89
CA ALA A 130 10.08 3.87 -2.12
C ALA A 130 11.05 4.90 -1.54
N THR A 131 11.95 4.46 -0.66
CA THR A 131 12.90 5.34 0.06
C THR A 131 13.85 6.06 -0.88
N ASP A 132 14.31 5.39 -1.94
CA ASP A 132 15.16 5.96 -2.99
C ASP A 132 14.45 7.06 -3.80
N CYS A 133 13.13 6.95 -3.99
CA CYS A 133 12.32 7.97 -4.65
C CYS A 133 12.06 9.16 -3.73
N LEU A 134 11.81 8.92 -2.43
CA LEU A 134 11.72 9.99 -1.43
C LEU A 134 13.03 10.75 -1.30
N GLU A 135 14.17 10.06 -1.31
CA GLU A 135 15.49 10.69 -1.25
C GLU A 135 15.72 11.60 -2.46
N LEU A 136 15.39 11.12 -3.66
CA LEU A 136 15.52 11.92 -4.88
C LEU A 136 14.59 13.14 -4.86
N ARG A 137 13.36 12.99 -4.38
CA ARG A 137 12.43 14.13 -4.21
C ARG A 137 12.93 15.13 -3.18
N ALA A 138 13.47 14.66 -2.05
CA ALA A 138 14.11 15.51 -1.06
C ALA A 138 15.28 16.29 -1.68
N TRP A 139 16.10 15.64 -2.51
CA TRP A 139 17.19 16.31 -3.21
C TRP A 139 16.70 17.40 -4.18
N PHE A 140 15.62 17.15 -4.93
CA PHE A 140 15.00 18.18 -5.77
C PHE A 140 14.52 19.39 -4.95
N TYR A 141 13.89 19.16 -3.80
CA TYR A 141 13.51 20.24 -2.90
C TYR A 141 14.71 21.02 -2.34
N LEU A 142 15.82 20.35 -2.04
CA LEU A 142 17.06 21.03 -1.64
C LEU A 142 17.60 21.94 -2.75
N VAL A 143 17.56 21.48 -4.01
CA VAL A 143 17.95 22.28 -5.17
C VAL A 143 16.99 23.46 -5.38
N ALA A 144 15.70 23.27 -5.12
CA ALA A 144 14.69 24.34 -5.18
C ALA A 144 14.79 25.35 -4.02
N GLY A 145 15.52 25.03 -2.95
CA GLY A 145 15.54 25.81 -1.71
C GLY A 145 14.33 25.58 -0.79
N ASP A 146 13.47 24.61 -1.08
CA ASP A 146 12.36 24.23 -0.22
C ASP A 146 12.83 23.22 0.85
N PHE A 147 13.50 23.74 1.88
CA PHE A 147 14.06 22.93 2.96
C PHE A 147 12.98 22.23 3.80
N GLU A 148 11.78 22.81 3.89
CA GLU A 148 10.64 22.22 4.60
C GLU A 148 10.17 20.94 3.91
N ALA A 149 9.96 20.98 2.59
CA ALA A 149 9.56 19.81 1.82
C ALA A 149 10.67 18.75 1.78
N ALA A 150 11.94 19.14 1.76
CA ALA A 150 13.07 18.22 1.88
C ALA A 150 13.07 17.50 3.23
N VAL A 151 13.00 18.23 4.35
CA VAL A 151 12.97 17.65 5.70
C VAL A 151 11.73 16.77 5.92
N ARG A 152 10.59 17.13 5.32
CA ARG A 152 9.38 16.30 5.32
C ARG A 152 9.65 14.91 4.74
N ASP A 153 10.31 14.84 3.58
CA ASP A 153 10.64 13.55 2.94
C ASP A 153 11.72 12.77 3.71
N VAL A 154 12.73 13.44 4.25
CA VAL A 154 13.75 12.80 5.09
C VAL A 154 13.14 12.16 6.33
N ARG A 155 12.20 12.84 7.01
CA ARG A 155 11.48 12.27 8.16
C ARG A 155 10.62 11.07 7.77
N ALA A 156 9.98 11.10 6.60
CA ALA A 156 9.24 9.96 6.08
C ALA A 156 10.17 8.76 5.82
N ILE A 157 11.37 8.99 5.24
CA ILE A 157 12.39 7.95 5.05
C ILE A 157 12.79 7.33 6.39
N LEU A 158 13.14 8.14 7.39
CA LEU A 158 13.53 7.65 8.72
C LEU A 158 12.43 6.85 9.41
N THR A 159 11.17 7.13 9.07
CA THR A 159 10.03 6.35 9.57
C THR A 159 9.95 4.98 8.91
N LEU A 160 10.28 4.86 7.62
CA LEU A 160 10.30 3.60 6.88
C LEU A 160 11.55 2.77 7.21
N ASP A 161 12.70 3.42 7.29
CA ASP A 161 13.99 2.82 7.61
C ASP A 161 14.83 3.80 8.47
N PRO A 162 14.87 3.59 9.79
CA PRO A 162 15.67 4.42 10.71
C PRO A 162 17.18 4.35 10.44
N THR A 163 17.64 3.29 9.77
CA THR A 163 19.06 3.07 9.45
C THR A 163 19.45 3.57 8.07
N TYR A 164 18.52 4.24 7.37
CA TYR A 164 18.74 4.68 6.00
C TYR A 164 19.88 5.71 5.90
N MET A 165 20.81 5.44 4.97
CA MET A 165 21.93 6.32 4.67
C MET A 165 21.74 6.96 3.30
N MET A 166 21.54 8.27 3.29
CA MET A 166 21.35 9.10 2.11
C MET A 166 22.67 9.33 1.36
N PHE A 167 22.53 9.80 0.12
CA PHE A 167 23.61 10.20 -0.78
C PHE A 167 24.64 9.10 -1.00
N HIS A 168 24.16 7.90 -1.32
CA HIS A 168 24.99 6.70 -1.51
C HIS A 168 25.79 6.30 -0.26
N GLY A 169 25.14 6.31 0.90
CA GLY A 169 25.78 5.86 2.14
C GLY A 169 26.59 6.92 2.89
N LYS A 170 26.54 8.18 2.46
CA LYS A 170 27.44 9.23 2.95
C LYS A 170 26.89 10.01 4.15
N MET A 171 25.58 10.06 4.33
CA MET A 171 24.95 10.90 5.35
C MET A 171 23.72 10.22 5.93
N HIS A 172 23.58 10.21 7.25
CA HIS A 172 22.35 9.75 7.88
C HIS A 172 21.28 10.85 7.83
N GLY A 173 20.00 10.48 7.71
CA GLY A 173 18.91 11.45 7.55
C GLY A 173 18.80 12.44 8.72
N GLU A 174 19.11 12.04 9.95
CA GLU A 174 19.08 12.95 11.11
C GLU A 174 20.16 14.04 11.00
N GLN A 175 21.32 13.71 10.44
CA GLN A 175 22.39 14.70 10.21
C GLN A 175 21.93 15.78 9.23
N LEU A 176 21.22 15.40 8.17
CA LEU A 176 20.66 16.37 7.22
C LEU A 176 19.59 17.26 7.85
N ILE A 177 18.69 16.67 8.66
CA ILE A 177 17.68 17.44 9.40
C ILE A 177 18.36 18.47 10.31
N GLU A 178 19.47 18.09 10.96
CA GLU A 178 20.22 18.99 11.84
C GLU A 178 20.86 20.15 11.07
N LEU A 179 21.48 19.87 9.92
CA LEU A 179 22.07 20.91 9.07
C LEU A 179 21.02 21.92 8.59
N LEU A 180 19.80 21.46 8.34
CA LEU A 180 18.70 22.29 7.85
C LEU A 180 17.87 22.93 8.96
N ARG A 181 18.17 22.65 10.24
CA ARG A 181 17.38 23.10 11.39
C ARG A 181 17.17 24.62 11.40
N GLY A 182 18.17 25.40 11.01
CA GLY A 182 18.10 26.87 10.96
C GLY A 182 17.31 27.44 9.79
N GLN A 183 17.02 26.62 8.77
CA GLN A 183 16.26 27.01 7.57
C GLN A 183 14.80 26.54 7.61
N VAL A 184 14.43 25.78 8.65
CA VAL A 184 13.14 25.11 8.82
C VAL A 184 12.47 25.65 10.08
N GLN A 185 11.16 25.89 10.00
CA GLN A 185 10.38 26.42 11.10
C GLN A 185 10.37 25.45 12.27
N GLN A 186 10.89 25.90 13.40
CA GLN A 186 10.79 25.17 14.65
C GLN A 186 9.39 25.37 15.22
N ARG A 187 8.67 24.26 15.33
CA ARG A 187 7.26 24.21 15.79
C ARG A 187 7.21 23.60 17.16
N ASP A 188 6.35 24.04 18.06
CA ASP A 188 6.19 23.36 19.35
C ASP A 188 5.32 22.09 19.21
N MET A 189 4.96 21.44 20.33
CA MET A 189 4.09 20.25 20.28
C MET A 189 2.64 20.58 19.87
N ALA A 190 2.13 21.75 20.24
CA ALA A 190 0.77 22.17 19.91
C ALA A 190 0.63 22.43 18.40
N ASP A 191 1.61 23.13 17.82
CA ASP A 191 1.73 23.35 16.39
C ASP A 191 1.82 22.03 15.61
N CYS A 192 2.57 21.05 16.13
CA CYS A 192 2.67 19.73 15.52
C CYS A 192 1.31 19.01 15.52
N TRP A 193 0.55 19.06 16.62
CA TRP A 193 -0.79 18.47 16.67
C TRP A 193 -1.76 19.13 15.69
N LEU A 194 -1.75 20.47 15.59
CA LEU A 194 -2.57 21.20 14.63
C LEU A 194 -2.22 20.82 13.19
N GLN A 195 -0.91 20.79 12.87
CA GLN A 195 -0.44 20.41 11.54
C GLN A 195 -0.78 18.95 11.22
N LEU A 196 -0.66 18.04 12.19
CA LEU A 196 -1.05 16.65 12.00
C LEU A 196 -2.54 16.55 11.65
N TYR A 197 -3.39 17.29 12.36
CA TYR A 197 -4.83 17.32 12.09
C TYR A 197 -5.13 17.86 10.68
N ASP A 198 -4.51 18.98 10.29
CA ASP A 198 -4.73 19.60 8.98
C ASP A 198 -4.25 18.71 7.82
N ARG A 199 -3.03 18.16 7.93
CA ARG A 199 -2.46 17.28 6.90
C ARG A 199 -3.23 15.97 6.78
N TRP A 200 -3.63 15.39 7.91
CA TRP A 200 -4.40 14.15 7.90
C TRP A 200 -5.77 14.35 7.26
N SER A 201 -6.46 15.44 7.61
CA SER A 201 -7.74 15.84 7.01
C SER A 201 -7.57 16.11 5.52
N GLY A 202 -6.47 16.74 5.11
CA GLY A 202 -6.09 16.97 3.72
C GLY A 202 -5.61 15.73 2.95
N VAL A 203 -5.60 14.55 3.57
CA VAL A 203 -5.14 13.29 2.95
C VAL A 203 -3.65 13.34 2.53
N ASP A 204 -2.86 14.18 3.20
CA ASP A 204 -1.40 14.22 3.07
C ASP A 204 -0.75 13.23 4.06
N ASP A 205 -0.73 11.96 3.68
CA ASP A 205 -0.24 10.88 4.53
C ASP A 205 1.29 10.95 4.75
N ILE A 206 2.06 11.40 3.75
CA ILE A 206 3.52 11.54 3.87
C ILE A 206 3.85 12.70 4.82
N GLY A 207 3.18 13.85 4.66
CA GLY A 207 3.37 14.97 5.57
C GLY A 207 2.88 14.67 6.99
N SER A 208 1.77 13.96 7.14
CA SER A 208 1.29 13.50 8.46
C SER A 208 2.33 12.60 9.14
N LEU A 209 2.94 11.68 8.39
CA LEU A 209 3.99 10.79 8.90
C LEU A 209 5.23 11.58 9.35
N ALA A 210 5.63 12.59 8.58
CA ALA A 210 6.75 13.45 8.91
C ALA A 210 6.53 14.25 10.21
N VAL A 211 5.31 14.73 10.43
CA VAL A 211 4.94 15.44 11.66
C VAL A 211 4.99 14.49 12.86
N VAL A 212 4.42 13.28 12.74
CA VAL A 212 4.49 12.27 13.80
C VAL A 212 5.94 11.92 14.13
N GLN A 213 6.82 11.79 13.12
CA GLN A 213 8.24 11.53 13.34
C GLN A 213 8.93 12.70 14.06
N GLN A 214 8.59 13.95 13.73
CA GLN A 214 9.11 15.12 14.45
C GLN A 214 8.69 15.11 15.94
N MET A 215 7.44 14.75 16.23
CA MET A 215 6.94 14.64 17.60
C MET A 215 7.65 13.50 18.36
N LEU A 216 7.82 12.34 17.72
CA LEU A 216 8.54 11.19 18.30
C LEU A 216 10.03 11.46 18.53
N ALA A 217 10.66 12.36 17.77
CA ALA A 217 12.03 12.79 18.04
C ALA A 217 12.15 13.55 19.37
N ARG A 218 11.08 14.24 19.81
CA ARG A 218 11.02 14.95 21.10
C ARG A 218 10.54 14.06 22.23
N GLU A 219 9.57 13.20 21.94
CA GLU A 219 9.01 12.24 22.88
C GLU A 219 9.17 10.80 22.38
N PRO A 220 10.39 10.23 22.42
CA PRO A 220 10.62 8.86 21.97
C PRO A 220 9.93 7.82 22.84
N GLY A 221 9.33 8.17 23.98
CA GLY A 221 8.56 7.25 24.81
C GLY A 221 7.08 7.15 24.44
N ASN A 222 6.57 8.03 23.57
CA ASN A 222 5.13 8.19 23.40
C ASN A 222 4.52 7.05 22.57
N SER A 223 3.92 6.08 23.27
CA SER A 223 3.28 4.89 22.68
C SER A 223 2.11 5.26 21.76
N SER A 224 1.32 6.26 22.14
CA SER A 224 0.15 6.71 21.37
C SER A 224 0.51 7.34 20.03
N LEU A 225 1.66 8.03 19.94
CA LEU A 225 2.18 8.57 18.68
C LEU A 225 2.70 7.47 17.77
N ARG A 226 3.37 6.45 18.32
CA ARG A 226 3.79 5.27 17.55
C ARG A 226 2.61 4.47 17.01
N PHE A 227 1.53 4.38 17.78
CA PHE A 227 0.29 3.78 17.31
C PHE A 227 -0.31 4.59 16.15
N ARG A 228 -0.38 5.93 16.24
CA ARG A 228 -0.79 6.76 15.09
C ARG A 228 0.13 6.60 13.88
N GLN A 229 1.43 6.45 14.11
CA GLN A 229 2.42 6.17 13.06
C GLN A 229 2.10 4.84 12.34
N SER A 230 1.74 3.78 13.07
CA SER A 230 1.38 2.50 12.44
C SER A 230 0.12 2.63 11.59
N LEU A 231 -0.90 3.36 12.04
CA LEU A 231 -2.11 3.62 11.27
C LEU A 231 -1.82 4.35 9.95
N LEU A 232 -0.97 5.37 9.96
CA LEU A 232 -0.54 6.08 8.74
C LEU A 232 0.23 5.16 7.79
N LEU A 233 1.13 4.34 8.32
CA LEU A 233 1.91 3.40 7.53
C LEU A 233 1.03 2.33 6.88
N LEU A 234 -0.06 1.90 7.51
CA LEU A 234 -1.05 1.02 6.89
C LEU A 234 -1.75 1.72 5.71
N ARG A 235 -2.11 3.01 5.84
CA ARG A 235 -2.70 3.79 4.74
C ARG A 235 -1.77 3.92 3.54
N LEU A 236 -0.47 4.02 3.80
CA LEU A 236 0.59 4.09 2.79
C LEU A 236 1.02 2.72 2.24
N ASN A 237 0.31 1.65 2.61
CA ASN A 237 0.62 0.27 2.23
C ASN A 237 2.02 -0.21 2.67
N CYS A 238 2.55 0.35 3.76
CA CYS A 238 3.85 0.01 4.35
C CYS A 238 3.71 -0.97 5.52
N GLN A 239 3.12 -2.14 5.28
CA GLN A 239 2.73 -3.11 6.32
C GLN A 239 3.86 -3.51 7.29
N LYS A 240 5.07 -3.77 6.75
CA LYS A 240 6.23 -4.14 7.59
C LYS A 240 6.62 -3.01 8.55
N ALA A 241 6.65 -1.77 8.06
CA ALA A 241 6.96 -0.61 8.88
C ALA A 241 5.82 -0.34 9.89
N ALA A 242 4.55 -0.50 9.49
CA ALA A 242 3.41 -0.37 10.37
C ALA A 242 3.47 -1.34 11.55
N MET A 243 3.73 -2.63 11.29
CA MET A 243 3.88 -3.65 12.32
C MET A 243 5.07 -3.38 13.24
N ARG A 244 6.18 -2.85 12.71
CA ARG A 244 7.32 -2.40 13.53
C ARG A 244 6.90 -1.25 14.48
N SER A 245 6.23 -0.23 13.96
CA SER A 245 5.76 0.91 14.78
C SER A 245 4.75 0.47 15.85
N LEU A 246 3.84 -0.46 15.53
CA LEU A 246 2.88 -1.01 16.49
C LEU A 246 3.56 -1.81 17.61
N ARG A 247 4.57 -2.64 17.28
CA ARG A 247 5.38 -3.34 18.28
C ARG A 247 6.17 -2.37 19.16
N LEU A 248 6.71 -1.30 18.58
CA LEU A 248 7.38 -0.26 19.35
C LEU A 248 6.38 0.47 20.27
N ALA A 249 5.15 0.75 19.81
CA ALA A 249 4.10 1.33 20.65
C ALA A 249 3.84 0.47 21.90
N ARG A 250 3.62 -0.84 21.71
CA ARG A 250 3.49 -1.84 22.78
C ARG A 250 4.67 -1.80 23.75
N ASN A 251 5.89 -1.86 23.24
CA ASN A 251 7.10 -1.91 24.07
C ASN A 251 7.36 -0.61 24.84
N SER A 252 6.98 0.53 24.27
CA SER A 252 7.09 1.84 24.92
C SER A 252 5.92 2.19 25.85
N SER A 253 4.89 1.34 25.91
CA SER A 253 3.69 1.60 26.70
C SER A 253 4.00 1.55 28.19
N ILE A 254 3.79 2.68 28.87
CA ILE A 254 3.92 2.81 30.32
C ILE A 254 2.73 2.14 31.02
N HIS A 255 1.53 2.31 30.45
CA HIS A 255 0.31 1.76 31.03
C HIS A 255 -0.02 0.38 30.45
N ASP A 256 -0.47 -0.52 31.31
CA ASP A 256 -0.81 -1.89 30.92
C ASP A 256 -2.07 -1.94 30.03
N HIS A 257 -3.07 -1.09 30.28
CA HIS A 257 -4.28 -1.04 29.45
C HIS A 257 -3.98 -0.68 27.98
N GLU A 258 -3.07 0.27 27.72
CA GLU A 258 -2.59 0.63 26.38
C GLU A 258 -1.78 -0.52 25.76
N ARG A 259 -0.93 -1.19 26.55
CA ARG A 259 -0.15 -2.35 26.08
C ARG A 259 -1.06 -3.46 25.57
N LEU A 260 -2.13 -3.76 26.31
CA LEU A 260 -3.14 -4.75 25.93
C LEU A 260 -3.86 -4.38 24.63
N VAL A 261 -4.19 -3.10 24.44
CA VAL A 261 -4.77 -2.60 23.17
C VAL A 261 -3.81 -2.86 22.00
N TYR A 262 -2.53 -2.51 22.14
CA TYR A 262 -1.57 -2.70 21.07
C TYR A 262 -1.29 -4.18 20.79
N GLU A 263 -1.25 -5.03 21.81
CA GLU A 263 -1.21 -6.49 21.67
C GLU A 263 -2.43 -7.01 20.90
N GLY A 264 -3.62 -6.53 21.25
CA GLY A 264 -4.85 -6.90 20.58
C GLY A 264 -4.86 -6.50 19.10
N TRP A 265 -4.37 -5.31 18.74
CA TRP A 265 -4.21 -4.92 17.32
C TRP A 265 -3.22 -5.81 16.58
N ILE A 266 -2.10 -6.19 17.20
CA ILE A 266 -1.14 -7.12 16.58
C ILE A 266 -1.82 -8.47 16.32
N LEU A 267 -2.54 -8.99 17.32
CA LEU A 267 -3.26 -10.26 17.22
C LEU A 267 -4.32 -10.21 16.11
N TYR A 268 -5.13 -9.15 16.09
CA TYR A 268 -6.14 -8.89 15.06
C TYR A 268 -5.52 -8.87 13.64
N ASP A 269 -4.43 -8.12 13.45
CA ASP A 269 -3.72 -8.02 12.16
C ASP A 269 -3.08 -9.36 11.73
N THR A 270 -2.74 -10.23 12.69
CA THR A 270 -2.25 -11.60 12.44
C THR A 270 -3.37 -12.65 12.33
N GLY A 271 -4.63 -12.24 12.43
CA GLY A 271 -5.81 -13.08 12.26
C GLY A 271 -6.29 -13.80 13.52
N HIS A 272 -5.73 -13.50 14.70
CA HIS A 272 -6.09 -14.10 15.99
C HIS A 272 -7.16 -13.25 16.68
N ARG A 273 -8.38 -13.28 16.12
CA ARG A 273 -9.46 -12.34 16.48
C ARG A 273 -10.03 -12.54 17.88
N ASP A 274 -10.25 -13.79 18.29
CA ASP A 274 -10.79 -14.09 19.62
C ASP A 274 -9.84 -13.64 20.72
N GLU A 275 -8.53 -13.85 20.54
CA GLU A 275 -7.51 -13.35 21.45
C GLU A 275 -7.46 -11.82 21.45
N ALA A 276 -7.63 -11.17 20.29
CA ALA A 276 -7.69 -9.71 20.22
C ALA A 276 -8.91 -9.15 20.98
N LEU A 277 -10.07 -9.82 20.90
CA LEU A 277 -11.27 -9.49 21.65
C LEU A 277 -11.02 -9.61 23.16
N GLU A 278 -10.42 -10.71 23.60
CA GLU A 278 -10.07 -10.92 25.01
C GLU A 278 -9.13 -9.81 25.53
N LYS A 279 -8.13 -9.41 24.73
CA LYS A 279 -7.22 -8.30 25.09
C LYS A 279 -7.93 -6.96 25.20
N ALA A 280 -8.90 -6.70 24.33
CA ALA A 280 -9.72 -5.49 24.41
C ALA A 280 -10.56 -5.48 25.70
N GLU A 281 -11.16 -6.62 26.08
CA GLU A 281 -11.94 -6.74 27.32
C GLU A 281 -11.08 -6.61 28.57
N GLN A 282 -9.91 -7.24 28.59
CA GLN A 282 -8.91 -7.08 29.66
C GLN A 282 -8.52 -5.60 29.80
N SER A 283 -8.23 -4.91 28.70
CA SER A 283 -7.91 -3.48 28.72
C SER A 283 -9.05 -2.63 29.30
N LEU A 284 -10.29 -2.88 28.86
CA LEU A 284 -11.48 -2.18 29.34
C LEU A 284 -11.75 -2.41 30.82
N SER A 285 -11.41 -3.58 31.35
CA SER A 285 -11.55 -3.89 32.79
C SER A 285 -10.56 -3.08 33.65
N LEU A 286 -9.40 -2.72 33.10
CA LEU A 286 -8.43 -1.86 33.77
C LEU A 286 -8.80 -0.38 33.63
N GLN A 287 -9.06 0.07 32.41
CA GLN A 287 -9.41 1.44 32.12
C GLN A 287 -10.17 1.55 30.80
N ARG A 288 -11.35 2.18 30.87
CA ARG A 288 -12.14 2.53 29.68
C ARG A 288 -11.36 3.53 28.83
N SER A 289 -11.13 3.19 27.56
CA SER A 289 -10.45 4.06 26.61
C SER A 289 -11.10 3.96 25.23
N PHE A 290 -10.95 5.01 24.42
CA PHE A 290 -11.41 5.01 23.04
C PHE A 290 -10.85 3.79 22.29
N GLU A 291 -9.54 3.56 22.41
CA GLU A 291 -8.83 2.55 21.63
C GLU A 291 -9.24 1.12 21.98
N ALA A 292 -9.54 0.84 23.26
CA ALA A 292 -10.00 -0.47 23.68
C ALA A 292 -11.42 -0.77 23.18
N PHE A 293 -12.34 0.20 23.26
CA PHE A 293 -13.67 0.05 22.65
C PHE A 293 -13.59 -0.10 21.13
N PHE A 294 -12.75 0.69 20.48
CA PHE A 294 -12.58 0.66 19.03
C PHE A 294 -12.00 -0.69 18.57
N LEU A 295 -11.00 -1.23 19.26
CA LEU A 295 -10.49 -2.58 18.99
C LEU A 295 -11.57 -3.65 19.18
N LYS A 296 -12.32 -3.58 20.28
CA LYS A 296 -13.41 -4.52 20.57
C LYS A 296 -14.47 -4.51 19.46
N ALA A 297 -14.87 -3.32 19.00
CA ALA A 297 -15.80 -3.12 17.90
C ALA A 297 -15.29 -3.79 16.60
N TYR A 298 -14.01 -3.66 16.29
CA TYR A 298 -13.40 -4.29 15.10
C TYR A 298 -13.34 -5.81 15.20
N ALA A 299 -12.94 -6.35 16.36
CA ALA A 299 -12.86 -7.79 16.56
C ALA A 299 -14.26 -8.47 16.45
N LEU A 300 -15.30 -7.81 16.95
CA LEU A 300 -16.69 -8.31 16.90
C LEU A 300 -17.35 -8.13 15.53
N GLY A 301 -17.17 -6.97 14.89
CA GLY A 301 -17.77 -6.68 13.59
C GLY A 301 -17.33 -7.63 12.46
N ASP A 302 -16.16 -8.24 12.61
CA ASP A 302 -15.63 -9.22 11.67
C ASP A 302 -16.22 -10.65 11.83
N SER A 303 -17.00 -10.90 12.89
CA SER A 303 -17.35 -12.25 13.36
C SER A 303 -18.83 -12.63 13.15
N SER A 304 -19.73 -11.66 12.90
CA SER A 304 -21.18 -11.89 12.79
C SER A 304 -21.81 -11.00 11.72
N LEU A 305 -22.86 -11.49 11.06
CA LEU A 305 -23.53 -10.86 9.92
C LEU A 305 -24.98 -10.44 10.23
N ASP A 306 -25.46 -10.71 11.43
CA ASP A 306 -26.82 -10.34 11.84
C ASP A 306 -26.91 -8.88 12.30
N VAL A 307 -28.11 -8.31 12.14
CA VAL A 307 -28.40 -6.91 12.42
C VAL A 307 -28.23 -6.59 13.91
N GLU A 308 -28.57 -7.50 14.81
CA GLU A 308 -28.45 -7.28 16.26
C GLU A 308 -26.99 -7.15 16.67
N SER A 309 -26.13 -8.04 16.18
CA SER A 309 -24.69 -7.98 16.42
C SER A 309 -24.07 -6.73 15.80
N ALA A 310 -24.49 -6.34 14.59
CA ALA A 310 -24.06 -5.09 13.96
C ALA A 310 -24.41 -3.86 14.80
N LEU A 311 -25.64 -3.79 15.35
CA LEU A 311 -26.05 -2.71 16.26
C LEU A 311 -25.29 -2.72 17.59
N SER A 312 -24.90 -3.90 18.10
CA SER A 312 -24.02 -3.98 19.28
C SER A 312 -22.64 -3.37 19.03
N VAL A 313 -22.11 -3.50 17.80
CA VAL A 313 -20.85 -2.86 17.39
C VAL A 313 -21.00 -1.35 17.32
N VAL A 314 -22.15 -0.85 16.86
CA VAL A 314 -22.45 0.59 16.89
C VAL A 314 -22.43 1.13 18.31
N GLN A 315 -23.07 0.43 19.27
CA GLN A 315 -23.04 0.82 20.68
C GLN A 315 -21.61 0.88 21.25
N LEU A 316 -20.73 -0.05 20.85
CA LEU A 316 -19.31 -0.01 21.23
C LEU A 316 -18.59 1.23 20.67
N LEU A 317 -18.90 1.64 19.44
CA LEU A 317 -18.34 2.85 18.83
C LEU A 317 -18.88 4.13 19.47
N GLU A 318 -20.14 4.15 19.91
CA GLU A 318 -20.70 5.24 20.73
C GLU A 318 -19.98 5.34 22.08
N HIS A 319 -19.76 4.19 22.75
CA HIS A 319 -18.96 4.14 23.96
C HIS A 319 -17.53 4.63 23.72
N ALA A 320 -16.90 4.29 22.59
CA ALA A 320 -15.60 4.83 22.22
C ALA A 320 -15.63 6.37 22.12
N ASN A 321 -16.61 6.93 21.41
CA ASN A 321 -16.78 8.38 21.23
C ASN A 321 -17.07 9.14 22.53
N SER A 322 -17.63 8.47 23.54
CA SER A 322 -17.82 9.02 24.89
C SER A 322 -16.51 9.15 25.69
N CYS A 323 -15.44 8.46 25.27
CA CYS A 323 -14.13 8.58 25.89
C CYS A 323 -13.34 9.78 25.35
N ALA A 324 -12.33 10.22 26.11
CA ALA A 324 -11.38 11.22 25.66
C ALA A 324 -10.60 10.67 24.45
N SER A 325 -10.61 11.43 23.35
CA SER A 325 -9.90 11.13 22.11
C SER A 325 -9.83 12.37 21.23
N ASP A 326 -8.94 12.37 20.24
CA ASP A 326 -8.84 13.45 19.26
C ASP A 326 -9.96 13.37 18.21
N ASN A 327 -10.21 14.49 17.53
CA ASN A 327 -11.25 14.58 16.50
C ASN A 327 -11.00 13.64 15.32
N LEU A 328 -9.73 13.29 15.05
CA LEU A 328 -9.38 12.40 13.97
C LEU A 328 -9.91 10.98 14.26
N ARG A 329 -9.64 10.45 15.45
CA ARG A 329 -10.12 9.13 15.87
C ARG A 329 -11.65 9.11 16.01
N LYS A 330 -12.25 10.16 16.57
CA LYS A 330 -13.72 10.29 16.63
C LYS A 330 -14.36 10.27 15.23
N GLY A 331 -13.74 10.94 14.27
CA GLY A 331 -14.15 10.90 12.86
C GLY A 331 -14.17 9.50 12.27
N GLN A 332 -13.18 8.66 12.61
CA GLN A 332 -13.14 7.27 12.19
C GLN A 332 -14.26 6.43 12.81
N ALA A 333 -14.60 6.65 14.09
CA ALA A 333 -15.71 5.95 14.73
C ALA A 333 -17.05 6.29 14.08
N TYR A 334 -17.36 7.58 13.86
CA TYR A 334 -18.59 7.97 13.16
C TYR A 334 -18.66 7.45 11.72
N ASN A 335 -17.54 7.48 10.98
CA ASN A 335 -17.49 6.91 9.64
C ASN A 335 -17.80 5.40 9.64
N ASN A 336 -17.29 4.67 10.64
CA ASN A 336 -17.54 3.24 10.77
C ASN A 336 -18.98 2.94 11.20
N MET A 337 -19.54 3.69 12.15
CA MET A 337 -20.95 3.62 12.52
C MET A 337 -21.84 3.83 11.30
N GLY A 338 -21.56 4.88 10.51
CA GLY A 338 -22.28 5.14 9.27
C GLY A 338 -22.23 3.96 8.29
N SER A 339 -21.08 3.29 8.17
CA SER A 339 -20.96 2.11 7.31
C SER A 339 -21.82 0.95 7.79
N ILE A 340 -21.84 0.71 9.11
CA ILE A 340 -22.66 -0.36 9.71
C ILE A 340 -24.14 -0.05 9.53
N TYR A 341 -24.57 1.20 9.73
CA TYR A 341 -25.95 1.61 9.49
C TYR A 341 -26.37 1.42 8.03
N VAL A 342 -25.50 1.72 7.06
CA VAL A 342 -25.76 1.42 5.64
C VAL A 342 -25.98 -0.08 5.43
N ASP A 343 -25.15 -0.93 6.04
CA ASP A 343 -25.26 -2.38 5.88
C ASP A 343 -26.54 -2.93 6.56
N CYS A 344 -27.09 -2.23 7.55
CA CYS A 344 -28.39 -2.48 8.18
C CYS A 344 -29.59 -1.79 7.48
N ASP A 345 -29.39 -1.14 6.33
CA ASP A 345 -30.40 -0.36 5.59
C ASP A 345 -30.99 0.85 6.38
N LEU A 346 -30.29 1.29 7.43
CA LEU A 346 -30.62 2.47 8.24
C LEU A 346 -29.95 3.72 7.64
N LEU A 347 -30.46 4.15 6.48
CA LEU A 347 -29.77 5.13 5.63
C LEU A 347 -29.82 6.57 6.18
N ASP A 348 -30.78 6.92 7.04
CA ASP A 348 -30.90 8.26 7.62
C ASP A 348 -29.91 8.44 8.78
N GLU A 349 -29.82 7.45 9.65
CA GLU A 349 -28.83 7.36 10.73
C GLU A 349 -27.40 7.33 10.16
N ALA A 350 -27.19 6.61 9.05
CA ALA A 350 -25.92 6.64 8.33
C ALA A 350 -25.58 8.05 7.83
N THR A 351 -26.56 8.78 7.28
CA THR A 351 -26.39 10.15 6.78
C THR A 351 -25.95 11.08 7.91
N GLU A 352 -26.57 10.96 9.08
CA GLU A 352 -26.22 11.75 10.27
C GLU A 352 -24.78 11.46 10.72
N CYS A 353 -24.41 10.18 10.85
CA CYS A 353 -23.06 9.78 11.22
C CYS A 353 -21.99 10.34 10.27
N TYR A 354 -22.21 10.25 8.95
CA TYR A 354 -21.29 10.81 7.97
C TYR A 354 -21.23 12.34 8.02
N SER A 355 -22.36 13.00 8.28
CA SER A 355 -22.42 14.46 8.43
C SER A 355 -21.61 14.93 9.65
N ILE A 356 -21.75 14.24 10.78
CA ILE A 356 -20.92 14.47 11.98
C ILE A 356 -19.45 14.25 11.65
N ALA A 357 -19.10 13.13 11.00
CA ALA A 357 -17.72 12.83 10.60
C ALA A 357 -17.11 13.93 9.70
N LEU A 358 -17.88 14.45 8.73
CA LEU A 358 -17.44 15.56 7.87
C LEU A 358 -17.28 16.88 8.63
N SER A 359 -18.15 17.16 9.61
CA SER A 359 -18.03 18.36 10.46
C SER A 359 -16.72 18.40 11.26
N ILE A 360 -16.18 17.22 11.61
CA ILE A 360 -14.87 17.04 12.25
C ILE A 360 -13.76 16.73 11.24
N LYS A 361 -13.97 17.13 9.98
CA LYS A 361 -13.03 17.02 8.85
C LYS A 361 -12.54 15.60 8.54
N HIS A 362 -13.35 14.58 8.82
CA HIS A 362 -13.03 13.21 8.42
C HIS A 362 -13.38 12.97 6.94
N THR A 363 -12.46 13.34 6.05
CA THR A 363 -12.63 13.37 4.60
C THR A 363 -13.11 12.05 3.96
N ARG A 364 -12.83 10.87 4.56
CA ARG A 364 -13.32 9.59 4.01
C ARG A 364 -14.85 9.43 4.10
N ALA A 365 -15.52 10.19 4.96
CA ALA A 365 -16.97 10.14 5.11
C ALA A 365 -17.72 10.54 3.83
N HIS A 366 -17.10 11.33 2.94
CA HIS A 366 -17.66 11.60 1.60
C HIS A 366 -17.94 10.32 0.81
N GLN A 367 -17.10 9.29 0.92
CA GLN A 367 -17.31 8.01 0.22
C GLN A 367 -18.54 7.27 0.75
N GLY A 368 -18.71 7.28 2.08
CA GLY A 368 -19.87 6.69 2.73
C GLY A 368 -21.17 7.41 2.38
N LEU A 369 -21.15 8.75 2.41
CA LEU A 369 -22.30 9.57 2.06
C LEU A 369 -22.70 9.42 0.59
N ALA A 370 -21.72 9.31 -0.32
CA ALA A 370 -21.97 9.00 -1.72
C ALA A 370 -22.67 7.63 -1.89
N ARG A 371 -22.23 6.60 -1.14
CA ARG A 371 -22.89 5.29 -1.11
C ARG A 371 -24.35 5.40 -0.64
N VAL A 372 -24.62 6.17 0.41
CA VAL A 372 -25.99 6.42 0.89
C VAL A 372 -26.84 7.08 -0.18
N HIS A 373 -26.34 8.12 -0.84
CA HIS A 373 -27.06 8.78 -1.94
C HIS A 373 -27.36 7.83 -3.09
N PHE A 374 -26.41 6.96 -3.45
CA PHE A 374 -26.62 5.96 -4.48
C PHE A 374 -27.72 4.95 -4.10
N LEU A 375 -27.73 4.44 -2.86
CA LEU A 375 -28.76 3.54 -2.35
C LEU A 375 -30.15 4.20 -2.29
N LYS A 376 -30.21 5.51 -2.03
CA LYS A 376 -31.44 6.33 -2.14
C LYS A 376 -31.84 6.64 -3.59
N ASN A 377 -31.23 5.99 -4.58
CA ASN A 377 -31.43 6.20 -6.02
C ASN A 377 -31.11 7.63 -6.52
N ARG A 378 -30.20 8.33 -5.84
CA ARG A 378 -29.74 9.70 -6.17
C ARG A 378 -28.32 9.66 -6.73
N LYS A 379 -28.15 8.96 -7.86
CA LYS A 379 -26.83 8.75 -8.51
C LYS A 379 -26.05 10.05 -8.77
N LYS A 380 -26.72 11.11 -9.21
CA LYS A 380 -26.09 12.43 -9.42
C LYS A 380 -25.52 13.01 -8.12
N ALA A 381 -26.27 12.96 -7.03
CA ALA A 381 -25.81 13.43 -5.73
C ALA A 381 -24.59 12.61 -5.23
N ALA A 382 -24.59 11.30 -5.45
CA ALA A 382 -23.44 10.45 -5.14
C ALA A 382 -22.17 10.85 -5.93
N PHE A 383 -22.33 11.13 -7.23
CA PHE A 383 -21.23 11.60 -8.08
C PHE A 383 -20.71 12.98 -7.65
N ASP A 384 -21.62 13.91 -7.33
CA ASP A 384 -21.28 15.26 -6.86
C ASP A 384 -20.53 15.20 -5.50
N GLU A 385 -20.96 14.31 -4.60
CA GLU A 385 -20.33 14.08 -3.30
C GLU A 385 -18.88 13.55 -3.45
N MET A 386 -18.68 12.56 -4.32
CA MET A 386 -17.33 12.08 -4.65
C MET A 386 -16.47 13.14 -5.36
N THR A 387 -17.10 14.05 -6.09
CA THR A 387 -16.40 15.19 -6.70
C THR A 387 -15.93 16.19 -5.64
N SER A 388 -16.70 16.40 -4.58
CA SER A 388 -16.27 17.18 -3.41
C SER A 388 -15.05 16.55 -2.72
N LEU A 389 -15.04 15.22 -2.55
CA LEU A 389 -13.87 14.50 -2.05
C LEU A 389 -12.62 14.74 -2.91
N LEU A 390 -12.76 14.66 -4.24
CA LEU A 390 -11.63 14.82 -5.17
C LEU A 390 -11.09 16.25 -5.22
N LYS A 391 -11.83 17.27 -4.75
CA LYS A 391 -11.27 18.62 -4.55
C LYS A 391 -10.20 18.63 -3.44
N ILE A 392 -10.36 17.78 -2.43
CA ILE A 392 -9.44 17.62 -1.30
C ILE A 392 -8.36 16.59 -1.67
N ALA A 393 -8.78 15.39 -2.04
CA ALA A 393 -7.90 14.25 -2.32
C ALA A 393 -7.60 14.09 -3.82
N LYS A 394 -7.05 15.13 -4.44
CA LYS A 394 -6.85 15.23 -5.91
C LYS A 394 -6.08 14.06 -6.52
N ASN A 395 -5.14 13.50 -5.76
CA ASN A 395 -4.25 12.43 -6.20
C ASN A 395 -4.68 11.04 -5.68
N SER A 396 -5.95 10.89 -5.25
CA SER A 396 -6.46 9.62 -4.74
C SER A 396 -7.02 8.75 -5.85
N ALA A 397 -6.26 7.75 -6.28
CA ALA A 397 -6.70 6.77 -7.26
C ALA A 397 -7.98 6.03 -6.83
N SER A 398 -8.11 5.70 -5.54
CA SER A 398 -9.31 5.05 -5.00
C SER A 398 -10.55 5.94 -5.04
N ALA A 399 -10.41 7.26 -4.91
CA ALA A 399 -11.54 8.18 -5.02
C ALA A 399 -12.06 8.28 -6.47
N TYR A 400 -11.17 8.31 -7.47
CA TYR A 400 -11.59 8.24 -8.89
C TYR A 400 -12.26 6.91 -9.21
N GLU A 401 -11.68 5.79 -8.76
CA GLU A 401 -12.29 4.47 -8.92
C GLU A 401 -13.71 4.44 -8.34
N LYS A 402 -13.88 4.92 -7.10
CA LYS A 402 -15.18 4.95 -6.44
C LYS A 402 -16.17 5.88 -7.13
N ARG A 403 -15.74 7.05 -7.62
CA ARG A 403 -16.62 7.97 -8.35
C ARG A 403 -17.10 7.37 -9.67
N SER A 404 -16.27 6.56 -10.33
CA SER A 404 -16.64 5.89 -11.59
C SER A 404 -17.87 4.97 -11.44
N GLU A 405 -18.11 4.42 -10.24
CA GLU A 405 -19.30 3.61 -9.93
C GLU A 405 -20.60 4.43 -10.02
N TYR A 406 -20.53 5.74 -9.78
CA TYR A 406 -21.66 6.66 -9.83
C TYR A 406 -21.70 7.53 -11.09
N ALA A 407 -20.76 7.34 -12.01
CA ALA A 407 -20.62 8.15 -13.20
C ALA A 407 -21.45 7.60 -14.37
N GLU A 408 -21.70 8.45 -15.37
CA GLU A 408 -22.13 8.00 -16.69
C GLU A 408 -20.94 7.41 -17.47
N ARG A 409 -21.21 6.63 -18.52
CA ARG A 409 -20.21 5.78 -19.20
C ARG A 409 -18.91 6.49 -19.56
N ASP A 410 -18.98 7.69 -20.15
CA ASP A 410 -17.78 8.43 -20.57
C ASP A 410 -17.00 9.01 -19.39
N ALA A 411 -17.72 9.55 -18.40
CA ALA A 411 -17.12 10.05 -17.16
C ALA A 411 -16.49 8.91 -16.35
N ALA A 412 -17.13 7.74 -16.29
CA ALA A 412 -16.60 6.54 -15.65
C ALA A 412 -15.28 6.10 -16.31
N LYS A 413 -15.23 6.08 -17.65
CA LYS A 413 -14.01 5.76 -18.39
C LYS A 413 -12.89 6.75 -18.10
N SER A 414 -13.20 8.05 -18.04
CA SER A 414 -12.24 9.09 -17.67
C SER A 414 -11.69 8.88 -16.26
N ASP A 415 -12.57 8.63 -15.28
CA ASP A 415 -12.19 8.37 -13.89
C ASP A 415 -11.32 7.13 -13.75
N LEU A 416 -11.64 6.04 -14.46
CA LEU A 416 -10.84 4.81 -14.44
C LEU A 416 -9.47 4.98 -15.11
N ASN A 417 -9.36 5.83 -16.13
CA ASN A 417 -8.08 6.20 -16.71
C ASN A 417 -7.24 6.99 -15.70
N MET A 418 -7.84 7.95 -14.99
CA MET A 418 -7.16 8.70 -13.92
C MET A 418 -6.74 7.79 -12.76
N ALA A 419 -7.60 6.86 -12.35
CA ALA A 419 -7.27 5.88 -11.32
C ALA A 419 -6.07 5.01 -11.73
N THR A 420 -6.00 4.59 -12.99
CA THR A 420 -4.87 3.81 -13.53
C THR A 420 -3.59 4.64 -13.63
N LEU A 421 -3.71 5.93 -13.99
CA LEU A 421 -2.59 6.85 -14.08
C LEU A 421 -1.95 7.11 -12.70
N LEU A 422 -2.78 7.28 -11.69
CA LEU A 422 -2.35 7.52 -10.30
C LEU A 422 -1.87 6.23 -9.63
N ASP A 423 -2.63 5.14 -9.73
CA ASP A 423 -2.23 3.86 -9.16
C ASP A 423 -2.45 2.73 -10.18
N PRO A 424 -1.41 2.38 -10.95
CA PRO A 424 -1.49 1.33 -11.95
C PRO A 424 -1.61 -0.08 -11.35
N THR A 425 -1.43 -0.23 -10.03
CA THR A 425 -1.52 -1.54 -9.34
C THR A 425 -2.97 -1.93 -9.00
N ARG A 426 -3.92 -1.00 -9.15
CA ARG A 426 -5.34 -1.27 -8.88
C ARG A 426 -5.95 -2.19 -9.92
N THR A 427 -6.60 -3.27 -9.49
CA THR A 427 -7.16 -4.28 -10.41
C THR A 427 -8.46 -3.84 -11.08
N TYR A 428 -9.29 -3.06 -10.39
CA TYR A 428 -10.67 -2.76 -10.84
C TYR A 428 -10.74 -2.06 -12.21
N PRO A 429 -9.93 -1.02 -12.51
CA PRO A 429 -9.96 -0.36 -13.82
C PRO A 429 -9.68 -1.30 -15.00
N TYR A 430 -8.83 -2.31 -14.82
CA TYR A 430 -8.53 -3.29 -15.86
C TYR A 430 -9.67 -4.31 -16.04
N ARG A 431 -10.27 -4.78 -14.94
CA ARG A 431 -11.45 -5.67 -14.99
C ARG A 431 -12.62 -5.00 -15.69
N TYR A 432 -12.88 -3.73 -15.36
CA TYR A 432 -13.93 -2.95 -16.01
C TYR A 432 -13.71 -2.86 -17.52
N ARG A 433 -12.48 -2.52 -17.96
CA ARG A 433 -12.14 -2.43 -19.40
C ARG A 433 -12.28 -3.78 -20.12
N ALA A 434 -11.92 -4.88 -19.48
CA ALA A 434 -12.08 -6.22 -20.04
C ALA A 434 -13.57 -6.55 -20.27
N ALA A 435 -14.44 -6.27 -19.29
CA ALA A 435 -15.88 -6.48 -19.39
C ALA A 435 -16.53 -5.63 -20.50
N VAL A 436 -16.22 -4.34 -20.57
CA VAL A 436 -16.74 -3.46 -21.64
C VAL A 436 -16.29 -3.93 -23.03
N SER A 437 -15.10 -4.53 -23.13
CA SER A 437 -14.56 -5.04 -24.40
C SER A 437 -15.19 -6.37 -24.82
N SER A 438 -15.63 -7.22 -23.87
CA SER A 438 -16.40 -8.43 -24.18
C SER A 438 -17.81 -8.10 -24.66
N ASP A 439 -18.48 -7.14 -24.03
CA ASP A 439 -19.85 -6.73 -24.40
C ASP A 439 -19.88 -6.04 -25.78
N GLY A 440 -18.81 -5.32 -26.13
CA GLY A 440 -18.64 -4.71 -27.46
C GLY A 440 -18.43 -5.72 -28.58
N ARG A 441 -17.98 -6.95 -28.27
CA ARG A 441 -17.85 -8.04 -29.27
C ARG A 441 -19.17 -8.76 -29.53
N GLU A 442 -20.06 -8.82 -28.53
CA GLU A 442 -21.39 -9.41 -28.69
C GLU A 442 -22.35 -8.53 -29.50
N GLN A 443 -22.16 -7.20 -29.51
CA GLN A 443 -22.96 -6.31 -30.36
C GLN A 443 -22.52 -6.27 -31.84
N GLY A 444 -21.42 -6.95 -32.20
CA GLY A 444 -20.91 -7.05 -33.57
C GLY A 444 -21.27 -8.37 -34.30
N GLY A 445 -21.95 -9.30 -33.63
CA GLY A 445 -22.42 -10.57 -34.19
C GLY A 445 -23.92 -10.72 -33.96
N GLY A 446 -24.71 -10.76 -35.04
CA GLY A 446 -26.17 -10.62 -34.98
C GLY A 446 -26.91 -11.67 -34.16
N GLY A 447 -28.10 -11.29 -33.68
CA GLY A 447 -29.10 -12.23 -33.17
C GLY A 447 -29.86 -11.69 -31.95
N ASP A 448 -31.00 -11.09 -32.24
CA ASP A 448 -32.03 -10.62 -31.30
C ASP A 448 -32.31 -11.59 -30.14
N ARG A 449 -31.96 -11.19 -28.90
CA ARG A 449 -32.64 -11.61 -27.65
C ARG A 449 -32.58 -10.49 -26.63
N ARG A 450 -33.69 -9.76 -26.51
CA ARG A 450 -34.04 -9.03 -25.29
C ARG A 450 -34.19 -10.04 -24.14
N ALA A 451 -33.26 -9.99 -23.19
CA ALA A 451 -33.44 -10.56 -21.85
C ALA A 451 -32.55 -9.79 -20.85
N ASP A 452 -33.20 -9.00 -20.01
CA ASP A 452 -32.76 -8.48 -18.70
C ASP A 452 -31.25 -8.36 -18.41
N ALA A 453 -30.69 -7.21 -18.78
CA ALA A 453 -29.43 -6.70 -18.24
C ALA A 453 -29.64 -5.97 -16.88
N SER A 454 -30.35 -6.60 -15.94
CA SER A 454 -30.54 -6.13 -14.57
C SER A 454 -30.00 -7.09 -13.50
N ALA A 455 -29.47 -8.26 -13.90
CA ALA A 455 -28.89 -9.25 -13.01
C ALA A 455 -27.40 -9.47 -13.30
N GLY A 456 -26.57 -8.59 -12.75
CA GLY A 456 -25.09 -8.69 -12.86
C GLY A 456 -24.34 -7.62 -12.07
N PHE A 457 -25.02 -6.54 -11.68
CA PHE A 457 -24.50 -5.47 -10.82
C PHE A 457 -25.00 -5.55 -9.36
N GLN A 458 -25.55 -6.70 -8.92
CA GLN A 458 -25.86 -6.97 -7.51
C GLN A 458 -24.76 -7.79 -6.86
N ALA A 459 -23.63 -7.13 -6.68
CA ALA A 459 -22.72 -7.32 -5.55
C ALA A 459 -21.82 -6.10 -5.58
N GLY A 460 -22.33 -4.97 -5.09
CA GLY A 460 -21.42 -3.97 -4.54
C GLY A 460 -20.49 -4.72 -3.58
N PRO A 461 -19.19 -4.41 -3.54
CA PRO A 461 -18.35 -5.03 -2.54
C PRO A 461 -19.03 -4.81 -1.18
N PRO A 462 -19.09 -5.82 -0.28
CA PRO A 462 -19.42 -5.55 1.10
C PRO A 462 -18.54 -4.39 1.57
N ALA A 463 -19.04 -3.59 2.52
CA ALA A 463 -18.33 -2.48 3.13
C ALA A 463 -16.83 -2.77 3.14
N ALA A 464 -16.01 -1.81 2.70
CA ALA A 464 -14.58 -1.94 2.86
C ALA A 464 -14.37 -2.37 4.31
N PRO A 465 -13.87 -3.59 4.56
CA PRO A 465 -13.63 -4.00 5.92
C PRO A 465 -12.66 -2.98 6.53
N PRO A 466 -12.50 -2.97 7.86
CA PRO A 466 -11.22 -2.61 8.46
C PRO A 466 -10.06 -2.94 7.52
N PRO A 467 -9.00 -2.11 7.42
CA PRO A 467 -7.85 -2.45 6.59
C PRO A 467 -7.51 -3.92 6.82
N ARG A 468 -7.75 -4.76 5.80
CA ARG A 468 -7.57 -6.21 5.95
C ARG A 468 -6.13 -6.39 6.41
N GLY A 469 -5.97 -6.91 7.63
CA GLY A 469 -4.80 -7.70 7.95
C GLY A 469 -4.58 -8.68 6.80
N LEU A 470 -3.37 -8.62 6.26
CA LEU A 470 -2.76 -9.47 5.23
C LEU A 470 -3.57 -10.67 4.70
N PRO A 471 -3.50 -10.96 3.38
CA PRO A 471 -3.66 -12.33 2.91
C PRO A 471 -2.54 -13.18 3.52
N GLY A 472 -2.92 -14.12 4.38
CA GLY A 472 -2.02 -15.15 4.87
C GLY A 472 -1.41 -15.95 3.72
N LEU A 473 -0.12 -16.21 3.83
CA LEU A 473 0.62 -17.22 3.08
C LEU A 473 -0.07 -18.59 3.25
N HIS A 474 -0.89 -19.00 2.28
CA HIS A 474 -1.15 -20.41 2.02
C HIS A 474 -0.76 -20.73 0.58
N GLY A 475 0.22 -21.62 0.48
CA GLY A 475 0.80 -22.07 -0.76
C GLY A 475 -0.21 -22.80 -1.63
N ARG A 476 0.06 -22.75 -2.94
CA ARG A 476 -0.18 -23.80 -3.92
C ARG A 476 -1.29 -24.78 -3.52
N GLN A 477 -2.54 -24.46 -3.85
CA GLN A 477 -3.49 -25.53 -4.09
C GLN A 477 -2.98 -26.31 -5.30
N ARG A 478 -2.55 -27.54 -5.03
CA ARG A 478 -2.34 -28.57 -6.03
C ARG A 478 -3.67 -28.77 -6.75
N GLU A 479 -3.68 -28.49 -8.05
CA GLU A 479 -4.62 -29.10 -8.97
C GLU A 479 -4.42 -30.63 -8.88
N HIS A 480 -5.44 -31.36 -8.42
CA HIS A 480 -5.56 -32.78 -8.72
C HIS A 480 -6.72 -32.95 -9.70
N PRO A 481 -6.49 -33.62 -10.84
CA PRO A 481 -7.47 -33.73 -11.90
C PRO A 481 -8.52 -34.80 -11.61
N ALA A 482 -9.59 -34.68 -12.40
CA ALA A 482 -10.78 -35.50 -12.48
C ALA A 482 -10.63 -37.01 -12.20
N ARG A 483 -11.63 -37.51 -11.48
CA ARG A 483 -11.96 -38.93 -11.29
C ARG A 483 -12.07 -39.65 -12.65
N LEU A 484 -11.26 -40.69 -12.84
CA LEU A 484 -11.55 -41.80 -13.74
C LEU A 484 -11.78 -43.06 -12.92
N ARG A 485 -12.86 -43.78 -13.26
CA ARG A 485 -13.31 -45.03 -12.67
C ARG A 485 -12.28 -46.15 -12.88
N GLY A 486 -12.03 -46.94 -11.85
CA GLY A 486 -11.30 -48.21 -11.93
C GLY A 486 -11.48 -49.05 -10.67
N ARG A 487 -11.86 -50.32 -10.84
CA ARG A 487 -12.33 -51.27 -9.82
C ARG A 487 -11.23 -51.75 -8.85
N ALA A 488 -11.67 -51.97 -7.60
CA ALA A 488 -11.39 -53.04 -6.62
C ALA A 488 -10.00 -53.73 -6.54
N VAL A 489 -9.48 -53.90 -5.32
CA VAL A 489 -9.32 -55.19 -4.59
C VAL A 489 -8.61 -55.01 -3.22
N HIS A 490 -9.23 -55.58 -2.17
CA HIS A 490 -8.77 -56.06 -0.84
C HIS A 490 -7.63 -55.43 0.01
N ALA A 491 -8.02 -54.83 1.17
CA ALA A 491 -7.77 -55.17 2.61
C ALA A 491 -6.33 -55.43 3.18
N PRO A 492 -6.11 -55.52 4.53
CA PRO A 492 -6.32 -54.54 5.62
C PRO A 492 -5.18 -54.47 6.70
N GLY A 493 -5.29 -53.54 7.68
CA GLY A 493 -4.59 -53.55 9.00
C GLY A 493 -3.40 -52.57 9.13
N ALA A 494 -3.08 -51.91 10.26
CA ALA A 494 -3.51 -52.00 11.65
C ALA A 494 -3.11 -50.73 12.47
N ARG A 495 -3.92 -50.43 13.50
CA ARG A 495 -3.64 -49.90 14.87
C ARG A 495 -2.75 -48.64 15.12
N ARG A 496 -3.42 -47.62 15.70
CA ARG A 496 -3.17 -46.90 17.00
C ARG A 496 -1.88 -47.29 17.77
N HIS A 497 -1.09 -46.46 18.45
CA HIS A 497 -1.28 -45.19 19.21
C HIS A 497 0.14 -44.61 19.57
N PRO A 498 0.27 -43.47 20.28
CA PRO A 498 1.43 -42.58 20.26
C PRO A 498 2.43 -42.78 21.41
N GLY A 499 3.63 -42.22 21.28
CA GLY A 499 4.64 -42.16 22.33
C GLY A 499 5.52 -40.92 22.18
N ALA A 500 5.57 -40.13 23.23
CA ALA A 500 6.44 -38.97 23.43
C ALA A 500 7.93 -39.35 23.36
N LEU A 501 8.80 -38.37 23.06
CA LEU A 501 10.05 -38.15 23.79
C LEU A 501 10.73 -36.83 23.39
N GLN A 502 11.14 -36.13 24.44
CA GLN A 502 12.09 -35.03 24.48
C GLN A 502 13.42 -35.41 23.80
N GLN A 503 14.11 -34.43 23.20
CA GLN A 503 15.36 -33.86 23.71
C GLN A 503 16.02 -33.00 22.62
N GLY A 504 16.53 -31.84 23.03
CA GLY A 504 17.10 -30.84 22.14
C GLY A 504 18.53 -31.13 21.69
N PHE A 505 19.03 -30.28 20.80
CA PHE A 505 20.46 -30.02 20.68
C PHE A 505 20.70 -28.55 20.30
N ARG A 506 21.69 -28.00 20.99
CA ARG A 506 22.31 -26.68 20.80
C ARG A 506 23.12 -26.63 19.50
N GLN A 507 23.15 -25.41 18.95
CA GLN A 507 24.28 -24.68 18.37
C GLN A 507 25.24 -25.37 17.38
N GLY A 508 25.31 -24.76 16.21
CA GLY A 508 26.49 -24.57 15.37
C GLY A 508 26.34 -23.22 14.67
#